data_AF-A0A6N4VBE8-F1
#
_entry.id   AF-A0A6N4VBE8-F1
#
_cell.length_a   1.000
_cell.length_b   1.000
_cell.length_c   1.000
_cell.angle_alpha   90.00
_cell.angle_beta   90.00
_cell.angle_gamma   90.00
#
_symmetry.space_group_name_H-M   'P 1'
#
loop_
_entity.id
_entity.type
_entity.pdbx_description
1 polymer ?
#
loop_
_entity_poly.entity_id
_entity_poly.type
_entity_poly.pdbx_seq_one_letter_code
_entity_poly.pdbx_strand_id
1 'polypeptide(L)'
;MTDDHRFRKPPKDVVPAAPLTREQILHLNQTIGTAVNVSEPGEILTDTDGVPIGVGPTVTSSATLGSWTVTQADLDAAGLTADDVPRLTIIDREGH
;
A
#
# COMPACT_ATOMS: atom_id res chain seq x y z
N MET A 1 23.07 16.74 -19.68
CA MET A 1 23.48 16.46 -18.29
C MET A 1 22.50 15.41 -17.79
N THR A 2 22.89 14.15 -17.85
CA THR A 2 22.01 13.01 -17.57
C THR A 2 22.03 12.80 -16.06
N ASP A 3 20.94 13.16 -15.37
CA ASP A 3 20.83 12.92 -13.93
C ASP A 3 20.66 11.42 -13.69
N ASP A 4 21.73 10.79 -13.23
CA ASP A 4 21.79 9.38 -12.87
C ASP A 4 21.16 9.22 -11.47
N HIS A 5 19.84 9.24 -11.39
CA HIS A 5 19.07 8.90 -10.19
C HIS A 5 19.08 7.39 -9.87
N ARG A 6 20.16 6.66 -10.21
CA ARG A 6 20.29 5.25 -9.82
C ARG A 6 20.61 5.16 -8.33
N PHE A 7 19.54 4.99 -7.57
CA PHE A 7 19.51 4.44 -6.20
C PHE A 7 20.54 5.07 -5.26
N ARG A 8 20.29 6.32 -4.84
CA ARG A 8 20.98 6.87 -3.66
C ARG A 8 20.77 5.91 -2.49
N LYS A 9 21.86 5.52 -1.83
CA LYS A 9 21.80 4.72 -0.61
C LYS A 9 20.80 5.38 0.36
N PRO A 10 19.86 4.62 0.94
CA PRO A 10 18.93 5.18 1.91
C PRO A 10 19.69 5.98 2.99
N PRO A 11 19.14 7.10 3.48
CA PRO A 11 19.72 7.81 4.62
C PRO A 11 20.05 6.83 5.75
N LYS A 12 21.14 7.07 6.48
CA LYS A 12 21.64 6.15 7.52
C LYS A 12 20.60 5.86 8.62
N ASP A 13 19.64 6.77 8.79
CA ASP A 13 18.60 6.70 9.81
C ASP A 13 17.32 6.00 9.32
N VAL A 14 17.31 5.49 8.09
CA VAL A 14 16.21 4.64 7.61
C VAL A 14 16.32 3.28 8.29
N VAL A 15 15.39 3.01 9.20
CA VAL A 15 15.17 1.68 9.75
C VAL A 15 14.45 0.85 8.69
N PRO A 16 14.93 -0.36 8.33
CA PRO A 16 14.20 -1.25 7.43
C PRO A 16 12.79 -1.52 7.98
N ALA A 17 11.81 -1.55 7.08
CA ALA A 17 10.46 -1.96 7.47
C ALA A 17 10.51 -3.38 8.07
N ALA A 18 9.78 -3.57 9.17
CA ALA A 18 9.56 -4.92 9.70
C ALA A 18 8.85 -5.78 8.63
N PRO A 19 9.18 -7.07 8.53
CA PRO A 19 8.47 -7.97 7.62
C PRO A 19 7.00 -8.07 8.03
N LEU A 20 6.14 -8.38 7.06
CA LEU A 20 4.73 -8.65 7.32
C LEU A 20 4.60 -9.88 8.22
N THR A 21 3.69 -9.82 9.20
CA THR A 21 3.39 -10.98 10.04
C THR A 21 2.52 -11.98 9.27
N ARG A 22 2.51 -13.23 9.74
CA ARG A 22 1.62 -14.28 9.23
C ARG A 22 0.16 -13.85 9.22
N GLU A 23 -0.31 -13.24 10.31
CA GLU A 23 -1.69 -12.79 10.46
C GLU A 23 -2.04 -11.69 9.48
N GLN A 24 -1.09 -10.76 9.22
CA GLN A 24 -1.27 -9.70 8.23
C GLN A 24 -1.41 -10.28 6.82
N ILE A 25 -0.55 -11.23 6.45
CA ILE A 25 -0.60 -11.88 5.14
C ILE A 25 -1.91 -12.65 4.95
N LEU A 26 -2.35 -13.40 5.96
CA LEU A 26 -3.63 -14.12 5.92
C LEU A 26 -4.83 -13.17 5.84
N HIS A 27 -4.79 -12.04 6.56
CA HIS A 27 -5.82 -11.03 6.49
C HIS A 27 -5.92 -10.42 5.08
N LEU A 28 -4.79 -10.06 4.48
CA LEU A 28 -4.74 -9.54 3.11
C LEU A 28 -5.35 -10.53 2.11
N ASN A 29 -4.98 -11.80 2.22
CA ASN A 29 -5.55 -12.86 1.38
C ASN A 29 -7.08 -12.93 1.51
N GLN A 30 -7.62 -12.80 2.73
CA GLN A 30 -9.07 -12.83 2.95
C GLN A 30 -9.80 -11.60 2.42
N THR A 31 -9.17 -10.42 2.50
CA THR A 31 -9.77 -9.14 2.10
C THR A 31 -9.82 -8.96 0.57
N ILE A 32 -9.00 -9.68 -0.20
CA ILE A 32 -9.08 -9.63 -1.67
C ILE A 32 -10.47 -10.09 -2.15
N GLY A 33 -11.03 -9.30 -3.06
CA GLY A 33 -12.38 -9.47 -3.59
C GLY A 33 -13.50 -8.90 -2.70
N THR A 34 -13.17 -8.30 -1.56
CA THR A 34 -14.16 -7.66 -0.68
C THR A 34 -14.35 -6.19 -1.04
N ALA A 35 -15.56 -5.68 -0.78
CA ALA A 35 -15.86 -4.28 -0.91
C ALA A 35 -15.24 -3.49 0.26
N VAL A 36 -14.61 -2.37 -0.08
CA VAL A 36 -14.01 -1.43 0.86
C VAL A 36 -14.58 -0.04 0.61
N ASN A 37 -14.67 0.75 1.68
CA ASN A 37 -15.04 2.16 1.55
C ASN A 37 -13.77 2.99 1.33
N VAL A 38 -13.80 3.83 0.30
CA VAL A 38 -12.75 4.80 0.02
C VAL A 38 -13.32 6.18 0.29
N SER A 39 -12.66 6.94 1.16
CA SER A 39 -13.06 8.31 1.50
C SER A 39 -12.07 9.30 0.92
N GLU A 40 -12.56 10.17 0.06
CA GLU A 40 -11.80 11.26 -0.55
C GLU A 40 -12.05 12.52 0.28
N PRO A 41 -10.99 13.15 0.83
CA PRO A 41 -11.12 14.42 1.54
C PRO A 41 -11.74 15.48 0.62
N GLY A 42 -12.62 16.30 1.18
CA GLY A 42 -13.17 17.45 0.46
C GLY A 42 -12.09 18.49 0.14
N GLU A 43 -12.38 19.34 -0.85
CA GLU A 43 -11.48 20.42 -1.27
C GLU A 43 -11.28 21.47 -0.17
N ILE A 44 -10.13 22.14 -0.17
CA ILE A 44 -9.90 23.30 0.70
C ILE A 44 -10.69 24.49 0.14
N LEU A 45 -11.53 25.09 0.98
CA LEU A 45 -12.26 26.31 0.65
C LEU A 45 -11.46 27.51 1.12
N THR A 46 -11.26 28.49 0.24
CA THR A 46 -10.54 29.72 0.56
C THR A 46 -11.44 30.95 0.45
N ASP A 47 -11.09 32.01 1.18
CA ASP A 47 -11.67 33.33 0.94
C ASP A 47 -11.13 33.98 -0.36
N THR A 48 -11.51 35.24 -0.60
CA THR A 48 -11.09 36.01 -1.79
C THR A 48 -9.59 36.28 -1.84
N ASP A 49 -8.90 36.22 -0.70
CA ASP A 49 -7.46 36.44 -0.58
C ASP A 49 -6.67 35.12 -0.61
N GLY A 50 -7.35 33.99 -0.77
CA GLY A 50 -6.76 32.66 -0.80
C GLY A 50 -6.48 32.07 0.58
N VAL A 51 -7.01 32.65 1.66
CA VAL A 51 -6.84 32.12 3.02
C VAL A 51 -7.80 30.94 3.23
N PRO A 52 -7.32 29.77 3.69
CA PRO A 52 -8.20 28.64 3.99
C PRO A 52 -9.21 28.98 5.09
N ILE A 53 -10.49 28.82 4.78
CA ILE A 53 -11.60 29.08 5.71
C ILE A 53 -12.42 27.82 6.02
N GLY A 54 -12.19 26.72 5.30
CA GLY A 54 -12.89 25.47 5.54
C GLY A 54 -12.47 24.35 4.62
N VAL A 55 -13.16 23.22 4.77
CA VAL A 55 -13.04 22.06 3.90
C VAL A 55 -14.42 21.67 3.40
N GLY A 56 -14.50 21.27 2.13
CA GLY A 56 -15.69 20.72 1.53
C GLY A 56 -16.08 19.36 2.15
N PRO A 57 -17.24 18.82 1.76
CA PRO A 57 -17.69 17.52 2.24
C PRO A 57 -16.76 16.40 1.76
N THR A 58 -16.52 15.42 2.63
CA THR A 58 -15.90 14.14 2.25
C THR A 58 -16.87 13.34 1.38
N VAL A 59 -16.35 12.77 0.30
CA VAL A 59 -17.09 11.81 -0.53
C VAL A 59 -16.62 10.41 -0.18
N THR A 60 -17.55 9.52 0.14
CA THR A 60 -17.26 8.10 0.37
C THR A 60 -17.84 7.27 -0.77
N SER A 61 -16.99 6.48 -1.41
CA SER A 61 -17.36 5.55 -2.47
C SER A 61 -17.02 4.11 -2.08
N SER A 62 -17.64 3.14 -2.75
CA SER A 62 -17.32 1.72 -2.59
C SER A 62 -16.38 1.28 -3.71
N ALA A 63 -15.31 0.57 -3.35
CA ALA A 63 -14.38 -0.06 -4.28
C ALA A 63 -14.18 -1.53 -3.90
N THR A 64 -13.65 -2.33 -4.81
CA THR A 64 -13.25 -3.72 -4.52
C THR A 64 -11.75 -3.80 -4.41
N LEU A 65 -11.23 -4.44 -3.36
CA LEU A 65 -9.79 -4.72 -3.27
C LEU A 65 -9.43 -5.82 -4.29
N GLY A 66 -8.81 -5.41 -5.41
CA GLY A 66 -8.58 -6.29 -6.56
C GLY A 66 -7.46 -7.31 -6.37
N SER A 67 -6.29 -6.87 -5.89
CA SER A 67 -5.12 -7.74 -5.66
C SER A 67 -4.17 -7.11 -4.64
N TRP A 68 -3.32 -7.93 -4.04
CA TRP A 68 -2.20 -7.50 -3.22
C TRP A 68 -0.99 -8.38 -3.52
N THR A 69 0.18 -7.77 -3.54
CA THR A 69 1.44 -8.45 -3.88
C THR A 69 2.28 -8.70 -2.63
N VAL A 70 2.82 -9.91 -2.51
CA VAL A 70 3.81 -10.30 -1.50
C VAL A 70 4.99 -10.98 -2.18
N THR A 71 6.18 -10.93 -1.57
CA THR A 71 7.34 -11.65 -2.07
C THR A 71 7.40 -13.07 -1.51
N GLN A 72 8.12 -13.97 -2.19
CA GLN A 72 8.40 -15.30 -1.63
C GLN A 72 9.10 -15.21 -0.26
N ALA A 73 10.01 -14.23 -0.09
CA ALA A 73 10.69 -14.00 1.17
C ALA A 73 9.74 -13.58 2.31
N ASP A 74 8.65 -12.88 2.00
CA ASP A 74 7.62 -12.53 3.00
C ASP A 74 6.86 -13.78 3.45
N LEU A 75 6.56 -14.71 2.53
CA LEU A 75 5.91 -15.99 2.86
C LEU A 75 6.83 -16.87 3.70
N ASP A 76 8.09 -17.01 3.32
CA ASP A 76 9.08 -17.80 4.04
C ASP A 76 9.29 -17.27 5.47
N ALA A 77 9.40 -15.94 5.61
CA ALA A 77 9.53 -15.30 6.92
C ALA A 77 8.29 -15.48 7.81
N ALA A 78 7.11 -15.60 7.20
CA ALA A 78 5.84 -15.85 7.90
C ALA A 78 5.53 -17.34 8.11
N GLY A 79 6.36 -18.25 7.59
CA GLY A 79 6.12 -19.69 7.63
C GLY A 79 4.86 -20.09 6.84
N LEU A 80 4.62 -19.42 5.71
CA LEU A 80 3.51 -19.66 4.79
C LEU A 80 4.02 -20.13 3.43
N THR A 81 3.14 -20.77 2.69
CA THR A 81 3.34 -21.19 1.30
C THR A 81 2.31 -20.51 0.39
N ALA A 82 2.49 -20.60 -0.92
CA ALA A 82 1.52 -20.08 -1.89
C ALA A 82 0.11 -20.68 -1.71
N ASP A 83 0.04 -21.96 -1.31
CA ASP A 83 -1.21 -22.67 -1.09
C ASP A 83 -2.00 -22.14 0.11
N ASP A 84 -1.32 -21.54 1.09
CA ASP A 84 -1.96 -20.91 2.25
C ASP A 84 -2.66 -19.58 1.87
N VAL A 85 -2.26 -18.96 0.76
CA VAL A 85 -2.70 -17.62 0.34
C VAL A 85 -3.07 -17.53 -1.15
N PRO A 86 -4.05 -18.31 -1.62
CA PRO A 86 -4.33 -18.47 -3.05
C PRO A 86 -4.87 -17.22 -3.76
N ARG A 87 -5.19 -16.15 -3.02
CA ARG A 87 -5.69 -14.89 -3.60
C ARG A 87 -4.61 -13.82 -3.74
N LEU A 88 -3.44 -14.01 -3.14
CA LEU A 88 -2.33 -13.07 -3.24
C LEU A 88 -1.58 -13.27 -4.56
N THR A 89 -1.01 -12.17 -5.07
CA THR A 89 -0.03 -12.24 -6.16
C THR A 89 1.35 -12.40 -5.54
N ILE A 90 2.07 -13.47 -5.90
CA ILE A 90 3.43 -13.73 -5.41
C ILE A 90 4.41 -13.26 -6.48
N ILE A 91 5.37 -12.42 -6.09
CA ILE A 91 6.46 -11.98 -6.96
C ILE A 91 7.81 -12.43 -6.43
N ASP A 92 8.73 -12.72 -7.34
CA ASP A 92 10.13 -12.90 -6.99
C ASP A 92 10.83 -11.56 -6.84
N ARG A 93 11.84 -11.53 -5.97
CA ARG A 93 12.64 -10.32 -5.71
C ARG A 93 13.57 -9.96 -6.89
N GLU A 94 13.69 -10.83 -7.88
CA GLU A 94 14.40 -10.54 -9.13
C GLU A 94 13.44 -9.82 -10.08
N GLY A 95 13.46 -8.49 -9.97
CA GLY A 95 12.60 -7.59 -10.73
C GLY A 95 12.84 -7.62 -12.24
N HIS A 96 11.78 -7.23 -12.95
CA HIS A 96 11.91 -6.51 -14.22
C HIS A 96 12.24 -5.04 -13.96
#